data_AF-A0A0P9JK75-F1
#
_entry.id   AF-A0A0P9JK75-F1
#
_cell.length_a   1.000
_cell.length_b   1.000
_cell.length_c   1.000
_cell.angle_alpha   90.00
_cell.angle_beta   90.00
_cell.angle_gamma   90.00
#
_symmetry.space_group_name_H-M   'P 1'
#
loop_
_entity.id
_entity.type
_entity.pdbx_description
1 polymer ?
#
loop_
_entity_poly.entity_id
_entity_poly.type
_entity_poly.pdbx_seq_one_letter_code
_entity_poly.pdbx_strand_id
1 'polypeptide(L)'
;AYGQADNSYLDSETMHQSAFIIRRLQGIITSKYGRHKLANDGTRFGAGQPIITPSTIRGELIAQYARLEEEGHVENAETFAQHLIVERDGNDPSRVNVMFPPDYINGLRVFALLNQFRLQYDEAA
;
A
#
# COMPACT_ATOMS: atom_id res chain seq x y z
N ALA A 1 16.81 22.91 32.06
CA ALA A 1 16.14 21.92 31.19
C ALA A 1 16.91 21.88 29.89
N TYR A 2 17.57 20.77 29.57
CA TYR A 2 18.31 20.62 28.32
C TYR A 2 17.27 20.60 27.19
N GLY A 3 17.26 21.63 26.34
CA GLY A 3 16.37 21.76 25.18
C GLY A 3 16.68 20.74 24.09
N GLN A 4 16.58 19.45 24.44
CA GLN A 4 16.68 18.34 23.51
C GLN A 4 15.50 18.43 22.54
N ALA A 5 15.80 18.27 21.25
CA ALA A 5 14.76 18.16 20.24
C ALA A 5 13.89 16.94 20.55
N ASP A 6 12.59 17.17 20.72
CA ASP A 6 11.61 16.12 20.93
C ASP A 6 11.16 15.57 19.58
N ASN A 7 11.49 14.31 19.31
CA ASN A 7 11.15 13.61 18.08
C ASN A 7 9.91 12.72 18.23
N SER A 8 9.15 12.84 19.33
CA SER A 8 8.04 11.92 19.65
C SER A 8 6.98 11.83 18.54
N TYR A 9 6.79 12.87 17.73
CA TYR A 9 5.84 12.88 16.60
C TYR A 9 6.52 12.82 15.23
N LEU A 10 7.85 12.74 15.17
CA LEU A 10 8.62 12.84 13.94
C LEU A 10 8.17 11.80 12.89
N ASP A 11 7.86 10.58 13.34
CA ASP A 11 7.42 9.44 12.51
C ASP A 11 5.91 9.19 12.52
N SER A 12 5.13 10.12 13.09
CA SER A 12 3.67 9.93 13.15
C SER A 12 3.01 9.96 11.77
N GLU A 13 3.59 10.64 10.78
CA GLU A 13 3.07 10.72 9.41
C GLU A 13 2.86 9.33 8.77
N THR A 14 3.80 8.41 8.93
CA THR A 14 3.69 7.03 8.43
C THR A 14 2.50 6.29 9.06
N MET A 15 2.25 6.51 10.35
CA MET A 15 1.10 5.93 11.05
C MET A 15 -0.23 6.51 10.55
N HIS A 16 -0.28 7.81 10.25
CA HIS A 16 -1.48 8.45 9.69
C HIS A 16 -1.77 7.94 8.27
N GLN A 17 -0.74 7.83 7.42
CA GLN A 17 -0.84 7.31 6.07
C GLN A 17 -1.29 5.84 6.06
N SER A 18 -0.70 5.02 6.93
CA SER A 18 -1.13 3.62 7.14
C SER A 18 -2.61 3.55 7.54
N ALA A 19 -3.02 4.35 8.51
CA ALA A 19 -4.40 4.36 8.98
C ALA A 19 -5.39 4.87 7.90
N PHE A 20 -4.98 5.82 7.06
CA PHE A 20 -5.77 6.27 5.91
C PHE A 20 -5.96 5.14 4.89
N ILE A 21 -4.88 4.47 4.50
CA ILE A 21 -4.89 3.39 3.50
C ILE A 21 -5.75 2.21 3.99
N ILE A 22 -5.58 1.76 5.23
CA ILE A 22 -6.37 0.65 5.80
C ILE A 22 -7.87 0.97 5.78
N ARG A 23 -8.26 2.20 6.18
CA ARG A 23 -9.67 2.62 6.16
C ARG A 23 -10.24 2.66 4.75
N ARG A 24 -9.47 3.16 3.78
CA ARG A 24 -9.87 3.18 2.37
C ARG A 24 -10.09 1.76 1.84
N LEU A 25 -9.16 0.85 2.08
CA LEU A 25 -9.28 -0.55 1.65
C LEU A 25 -10.51 -1.22 2.26
N GLN A 26 -10.78 -1.01 3.55
CA GLN A 26 -11.98 -1.51 4.21
C GLN A 26 -13.26 -0.97 3.54
N GLY A 27 -13.31 0.34 3.24
CA GLY A 27 -14.44 0.96 2.55
C GLY A 27 -14.71 0.34 1.17
N ILE A 28 -13.66 0.06 0.40
CA ILE A 28 -13.78 -0.54 -0.94
C ILE A 28 -14.30 -1.97 -0.86
N ILE A 29 -13.72 -2.79 0.03
CA ILE A 29 -14.12 -4.19 0.16
C ILE A 29 -15.56 -4.30 0.67
N THR A 30 -15.93 -3.55 1.71
CA THR A 30 -17.26 -3.63 2.31
C THR A 30 -18.35 -3.08 1.38
N SER A 31 -18.09 -1.99 0.65
CA SER A 31 -19.06 -1.42 -0.29
C SER A 31 -19.30 -2.28 -1.52
N LYS A 32 -18.23 -2.82 -2.13
CA LYS A 32 -18.33 -3.59 -3.38
C LYS A 32 -18.73 -5.03 -3.13
N TYR A 33 -18.25 -5.64 -2.06
CA TYR A 33 -18.33 -7.10 -1.85
C TYR A 33 -19.15 -7.53 -0.64
N GLY A 34 -19.77 -6.61 0.12
CA GLY A 34 -20.48 -6.93 1.36
C GLY A 34 -21.62 -7.96 1.26
N ARG A 35 -22.14 -8.25 0.06
CA ARG A 35 -23.18 -9.27 -0.21
C ARG A 35 -22.69 -10.46 -1.05
N HIS A 36 -21.38 -10.60 -1.24
CA HIS A 36 -20.80 -11.67 -2.06
C HIS A 36 -20.56 -12.94 -1.24
N LYS A 37 -20.69 -14.09 -1.90
CA LYS A 37 -20.30 -15.40 -1.36
C LYS A 37 -18.80 -15.59 -1.55
N LEU A 38 -18.11 -16.11 -0.54
CA LEU A 38 -16.69 -16.46 -0.65
C LEU A 38 -16.52 -17.87 -1.27
N ALA A 39 -15.74 -17.96 -2.34
CA ALA A 39 -15.39 -19.21 -3.00
C ALA A 39 -13.86 -19.37 -3.16
N ASN A 40 -13.42 -20.60 -3.45
CA ASN A 40 -12.02 -20.85 -3.80
C ASN A 40 -11.74 -20.42 -5.24
N ASP A 41 -10.50 -20.07 -5.53
CA ASP A 41 -10.05 -19.84 -6.90
C ASP A 41 -10.27 -21.09 -7.76
N GLY A 42 -10.63 -20.90 -9.04
CA GLY A 42 -10.95 -21.99 -9.97
C GLY A 42 -12.31 -22.66 -9.74
N THR A 43 -13.09 -22.24 -8.74
CA THR A 43 -14.46 -22.74 -8.52
C THR A 43 -15.34 -22.40 -9.72
N ARG A 44 -16.06 -23.39 -10.28
CA ARG A 44 -17.00 -23.17 -11.38
C ARG A 44 -18.33 -22.67 -10.82
N PHE A 45 -18.76 -21.48 -11.21
CA PHE A 45 -20.06 -20.92 -10.84
C PHE A 45 -20.77 -20.35 -12.07
N GLY A 46 -22.11 -20.37 -12.03
CA GLY A 46 -22.94 -19.79 -13.09
C GLY A 46 -22.80 -18.27 -13.16
N ALA A 47 -23.00 -17.71 -14.36
CA ALA A 47 -22.97 -16.27 -14.57
C ALA A 47 -23.99 -15.54 -13.69
N GLY A 48 -23.65 -14.32 -13.25
CA GLY A 48 -24.51 -13.46 -12.44
C GLY A 48 -24.54 -13.79 -10.93
N GLN A 49 -23.82 -14.80 -10.47
CA GLN A 49 -23.69 -15.09 -9.05
C GLN A 49 -22.71 -14.11 -8.38
N PRO A 50 -23.11 -13.38 -7.32
CA PRO A 50 -22.20 -12.49 -6.59
C PRO A 50 -21.24 -13.33 -5.74
N ILE A 51 -20.09 -13.67 -6.33
CA ILE A 51 -19.05 -14.51 -5.73
C ILE A 51 -17.73 -13.74 -5.76
N ILE A 52 -16.97 -13.87 -4.69
CA ILE A 52 -15.61 -13.34 -4.55
C ILE A 52 -14.65 -14.48 -4.25
N THR A 53 -13.43 -14.39 -4.77
CA THR A 53 -12.36 -15.38 -4.55
C THR A 53 -11.08 -14.67 -4.08
N PRO A 54 -10.12 -15.39 -3.47
CA PRO A 54 -8.83 -14.82 -3.09
C PRO A 54 -8.11 -14.11 -4.26
N SER A 55 -8.10 -14.68 -5.47
CA SER A 55 -7.48 -14.04 -6.64
C SER A 55 -8.18 -12.73 -7.03
N THR A 56 -9.51 -12.67 -6.88
CA THR A 56 -10.30 -11.46 -7.16
C THR A 56 -9.97 -10.35 -6.16
N ILE A 57 -9.88 -10.70 -4.87
CA ILE A 57 -9.48 -9.76 -3.80
C ILE A 57 -8.06 -9.26 -4.06
N ARG A 58 -7.13 -10.17 -4.39
CA ARG A 58 -5.74 -9.80 -4.71
C ARG A 58 -5.67 -8.81 -5.88
N GLY A 59 -6.40 -9.06 -6.95
CA GLY A 59 -6.48 -8.14 -8.10
C GLY A 59 -7.04 -6.77 -7.71
N GLU A 60 -8.07 -6.72 -6.88
CA GLU A 60 -8.62 -5.46 -6.37
C GLU A 60 -7.59 -4.69 -5.54
N LEU A 61 -6.91 -5.35 -4.59
CA LEU A 61 -5.92 -4.71 -3.72
C LEU A 61 -4.75 -4.14 -4.53
N ILE A 62 -4.27 -4.85 -5.55
CA ILE A 62 -3.23 -4.36 -6.47
C ILE A 62 -3.73 -3.13 -7.25
N ALA A 63 -4.95 -3.18 -7.78
CA ALA A 63 -5.52 -2.05 -8.51
C ALA A 63 -5.70 -0.81 -7.60
N GLN A 64 -6.06 -0.99 -6.33
CA GLN A 64 -6.13 0.11 -5.38
C GLN A 64 -4.75 0.63 -4.98
N TYR A 65 -3.76 -0.25 -4.86
CA TYR A 65 -2.39 0.15 -4.59
C TYR A 65 -1.82 1.01 -5.73
N ALA A 66 -2.06 0.64 -6.99
CA ALA A 66 -1.66 1.44 -8.14
C ALA A 66 -2.28 2.85 -8.13
N ARG A 67 -3.55 2.98 -7.72
CA ARG A 67 -4.18 4.30 -7.54
C ARG A 67 -3.54 5.11 -6.42
N LEU A 68 -3.22 4.45 -5.30
CA LEU A 68 -2.51 5.10 -4.20
C LEU A 68 -1.10 5.55 -4.62
N GLU A 69 -0.44 4.82 -5.52
CA GLU A 69 0.85 5.17 -6.11
C GLU A 69 0.72 6.41 -7.00
N GLU A 70 -0.28 6.46 -7.89
CA GLU A 70 -0.58 7.65 -8.70
C GLU A 70 -0.92 8.88 -7.86
N GLU A 71 -1.58 8.69 -6.71
CA GLU A 71 -1.91 9.76 -5.75
C GLU A 71 -0.72 10.18 -4.87
N GLY A 72 0.42 9.48 -4.95
CA GLY A 72 1.62 9.80 -4.17
C GLY A 72 1.58 9.34 -2.71
N HIS A 73 0.79 8.31 -2.39
CA HIS A 73 0.74 7.73 -1.05
C HIS A 73 1.64 6.51 -0.86
N VAL A 74 1.97 5.78 -1.92
CA VAL A 74 2.80 4.56 -1.86
C VAL A 74 3.71 4.51 -3.08
N GLU A 75 4.70 3.63 -3.06
CA GLU A 75 5.61 3.38 -4.18
C GLU A 75 5.79 1.88 -4.43
N ASN A 76 6.47 1.54 -5.54
CA ASN A 76 6.86 0.18 -5.90
C ASN A 76 5.69 -0.81 -6.07
N ALA A 77 4.63 -0.44 -6.79
CA ALA A 77 3.42 -1.28 -6.95
C ALA A 77 3.69 -2.68 -7.51
N GLU A 78 4.67 -2.85 -8.40
CA GLU A 78 5.04 -4.17 -8.93
C GLU A 78 5.63 -5.06 -7.83
N THR A 79 6.54 -4.52 -7.02
CA THR A 79 7.13 -5.22 -5.87
C THR A 79 6.07 -5.53 -4.81
N PHE A 80 5.18 -4.58 -4.53
CA PHE A 80 4.03 -4.80 -3.65
C PHE A 80 3.19 -5.99 -4.14
N ALA A 81 2.86 -6.05 -5.43
CA ALA A 81 2.08 -7.14 -5.99
C ALA A 81 2.77 -8.49 -5.77
N GLN A 82 4.09 -8.58 -5.95
CA GLN A 82 4.85 -9.82 -5.73
C GLN A 82 4.77 -10.32 -4.29
N HIS A 83 4.76 -9.41 -3.30
CA HIS A 83 4.76 -9.76 -1.88
C HIS A 83 3.36 -9.82 -1.25
N LEU A 84 2.33 -9.32 -1.95
CA LEU A 84 0.95 -9.38 -1.49
C LEU A 84 0.45 -10.83 -1.45
N ILE A 85 0.08 -11.28 -0.25
CA ILE A 85 -0.53 -12.59 -0.02
C ILE A 85 -2.01 -12.41 0.33
N VAL A 86 -2.87 -13.11 -0.40
CA VAL A 86 -4.30 -13.21 -0.13
C VAL A 86 -4.69 -14.67 -0.21
N GLU A 87 -5.17 -15.22 0.89
CA GLU A 87 -5.51 -16.64 0.98
C GLU A 87 -6.78 -16.85 1.79
N ARG A 88 -7.48 -17.95 1.50
CA ARG A 88 -8.59 -18.40 2.34
C ARG A 88 -8.02 -19.14 3.54
N ASP A 89 -8.58 -18.90 4.72
CA ASP A 89 -8.10 -19.56 5.94
C ASP A 89 -8.30 -21.08 5.85
N GLY A 90 -7.27 -21.83 6.24
CA GLY A 90 -7.28 -23.30 6.16
C GLY A 90 -8.19 -23.98 7.17
N ASN A 91 -8.53 -23.30 8.27
CA ASN A 91 -9.38 -23.81 9.34
C ASN A 91 -10.77 -23.14 9.36
N ASP A 92 -10.92 -21.96 8.76
CA ASP A 92 -12.18 -21.25 8.61
C ASP A 92 -12.46 -20.92 7.13
N PRO A 93 -13.27 -21.71 6.42
CA PRO A 93 -13.61 -21.42 5.04
C PRO A 93 -14.43 -20.13 4.89
N SER A 94 -14.94 -19.50 5.94
CA SER A 94 -15.65 -18.22 5.81
C SER A 94 -14.73 -17.01 5.90
N ARG A 95 -13.42 -17.22 6.07
CA ARG A 95 -12.43 -16.17 6.30
C ARG A 95 -11.37 -16.08 5.20
N VAL A 96 -10.96 -14.85 4.90
CA VAL A 96 -9.80 -14.53 4.05
C VAL A 96 -8.75 -13.85 4.91
N ASN A 97 -7.50 -14.28 4.79
CA ASN A 97 -6.34 -13.65 5.38
C ASN A 97 -5.60 -12.85 4.31
N VAL A 98 -5.15 -11.65 4.68
CA VAL A 98 -4.38 -10.76 3.80
C VAL A 98 -3.14 -10.34 4.54
N MET A 99 -1.96 -10.64 3.98
CA MET A 99 -0.71 -9.99 4.36
C MET A 99 -0.47 -8.86 3.37
N PHE A 100 -0.57 -7.62 3.84
CA PHE A 100 -0.45 -6.40 3.05
C PHE A 100 0.88 -5.71 3.40
N PRO A 101 1.91 -5.79 2.54
CA PRO A 101 3.23 -5.21 2.78
C PRO A 101 3.45 -3.92 1.98
N PRO A 102 2.86 -2.78 2.39
CA PRO A 102 2.98 -1.53 1.63
C PRO A 102 4.38 -0.94 1.75
N ASP A 103 4.77 -0.23 0.70
CA ASP A 103 5.92 0.67 0.70
C ASP A 103 5.41 2.11 0.66
N TYR A 104 5.48 2.79 1.80
CA TYR A 104 4.93 4.14 1.95
C TYR A 104 5.90 5.19 1.44
N ILE A 105 5.39 6.18 0.71
CA ILE A 105 6.20 7.33 0.33
C ILE A 105 6.63 8.09 1.58
N ASN A 106 7.92 8.37 1.65
CA ASN A 106 8.57 9.04 2.78
C ASN A 106 8.47 10.56 2.69
N GLY A 107 8.51 11.24 3.83
CA GLY A 107 8.66 12.69 3.89
C GLY A 107 10.12 13.12 3.65
N LEU A 108 10.34 14.16 2.85
CA LEU A 108 11.65 14.80 2.72
C LEU A 108 11.96 15.60 3.99
N ARG A 109 12.73 15.02 4.92
CA ARG A 109 13.08 15.67 6.19
C ARG A 109 14.39 16.44 6.15
N VAL A 110 15.38 15.93 5.41
CA VAL A 110 16.71 16.52 5.32
C VAL A 110 17.04 16.72 3.86
N PHE A 111 17.24 17.98 3.47
CA PHE A 111 17.77 18.34 2.17
C PHE A 111 19.21 18.83 2.36
N ALA A 112 20.18 17.93 2.18
CA ALA A 112 21.59 18.26 2.29
C ALA A 112 22.13 18.64 0.90
N LEU A 113 22.47 19.92 0.71
CA LEU A 113 23.02 20.43 -0.54
C LEU A 113 24.37 21.09 -0.31
N LEU A 114 25.36 20.72 -1.13
CA LEU A 114 26.65 21.40 -1.23
C LEU A 114 26.73 22.15 -2.55
N ASN A 115 26.71 23.48 -2.49
CA ASN A 115 26.89 24.30 -3.68
C ASN A 115 28.36 24.71 -3.81
N GLN A 116 29.03 24.24 -4.88
CA GLN A 116 30.34 24.73 -5.29
C GLN A 116 30.21 25.41 -6.65
N PHE A 117 30.17 26.75 -6.64
CA PHE A 117 30.01 27.50 -7.87
C PHE A 117 31.37 27.92 -8.45
N ARG A 118 31.44 27.95 -9.78
CA ARG A 118 32.51 28.58 -10.56
C ARG A 118 31.85 29.42 -11.65
N LEU A 119 32.45 30.55 -11.99
CA LEU A 119 32.00 31.35 -13.14
C LEU A 119 32.49 30.74 -14.47
N GLN A 120 33.66 30.10 -14.45
CA GLN A 120 34.23 29.30 -15.54
C GLN A 120 35.06 28.16 -14.91
N TYR A 121 35.07 26.98 -15.54
CA TYR A 121 35.97 25.89 -15.18
C TYR A 121 37.29 26.08 -15.93
N ASP A 122 38.43 25.91 -15.26
CA ASP A 122 39.72 25.88 -15.97
C ASP A 122 39.72 24.71 -16.97
N GLU A 123 40.00 24.99 -18.24
CA GLU A 123 40.06 23.97 -19.33
C GLU A 123 41.24 23.00 -19.19
N ALA A 124 42.05 23.13 -18.14
CA ALA A 124 43.20 22.28 -17.89
C ALA A 124 43.19 21.73 -16.46
N ALA A 125 42.55 20.57 -16.29
CA ALA A 125 42.86 19.59 -15.24
C ALA A 125 42.58 18.18 -15.78
#